data_AF-A0A9D7HUX5-F1
#
_entry.id   AF-A0A9D7HUX5-F1
#
_cell.length_a   1.000
_cell.length_b   1.000
_cell.length_c   1.000
_cell.angle_alpha   90.00
_cell.angle_beta   90.00
_cell.angle_gamma   90.00
#
_symmetry.space_group_name_H-M   'P 1'
#
loop_
_entity.id
_entity.type
_entity.pdbx_description
1 polymer ?
#
loop_
_entity_poly.entity_id
_entity_poly.type
_entity_poly.pdbx_seq_one_letter_code
_entity_poly.pdbx_strand_id
1 'polypeptide(L)'
;MKKVGELRCDVCDFSFTEKYGELGAGYIEAHHTVPVSSIRGKHKTRILDISLVCSNCHRMLHRSKPMKSIMELRRDITANQ
;
A
#
# COMPACT_ATOMS: atom_id res chain seq x y z
N MET A 1 -18.53 -12.22 14.32
CA MET A 1 -17.29 -12.00 13.53
C MET A 1 -17.30 -10.54 13.08
N LYS A 2 -16.28 -9.74 13.43
CA LYS A 2 -16.21 -8.33 13.01
C LYS A 2 -16.09 -8.30 11.49
N LYS A 3 -16.88 -7.44 10.81
CA LYS A 3 -16.72 -7.16 9.38
C LYS A 3 -15.25 -6.83 9.12
N VAL A 4 -14.55 -7.72 8.43
CA VAL A 4 -13.22 -7.43 7.89
C VAL A 4 -13.48 -6.31 6.87
N GLY A 5 -12.97 -5.11 7.14
CA GLY A 5 -13.01 -4.04 6.15
C GLY A 5 -12.39 -4.56 4.86
N GLU A 6 -13.01 -4.24 3.73
CA GLU A 6 -12.53 -4.69 2.43
C GLU A 6 -11.09 -4.21 2.21
N LEU A 7 -10.18 -5.13 1.87
CA LEU A 7 -8.78 -4.79 1.64
C LEU A 7 -8.62 -4.15 0.27
N ARG A 8 -8.42 -2.83 0.27
CA ARG A 8 -8.20 -2.02 -0.94
C ARG A 8 -6.85 -1.32 -0.90
N CYS A 9 -6.30 -1.11 -2.08
CA CYS A 9 -5.08 -0.32 -2.25
C CYS A 9 -5.33 1.17 -1.96
N ASP A 10 -4.59 1.76 -1.02
CA ASP A 10 -4.68 3.18 -0.65
C ASP A 10 -4.31 4.13 -1.82
N VAL A 11 -3.64 3.60 -2.86
CA VAL A 11 -3.23 4.36 -4.05
C VAL A 11 -4.29 4.33 -5.14
N CYS A 12 -4.76 3.15 -5.53
CA CYS A 12 -5.58 2.97 -6.75
C CYS A 12 -6.91 2.24 -6.52
N ASP A 13 -7.30 2.01 -5.27
CA ASP A 13 -8.54 1.35 -4.84
C ASP A 13 -8.71 -0.10 -5.33
N PHE A 14 -7.67 -0.69 -5.93
CA PHE A 14 -7.63 -2.10 -6.36
C PHE A 14 -7.90 -3.05 -5.20
N SER A 15 -8.78 -4.03 -5.44
CA SER A 15 -9.10 -5.13 -4.53
C SER A 15 -8.72 -6.47 -5.16
N PHE A 16 -7.89 -7.25 -4.47
CA PHE A 16 -7.57 -8.62 -4.92
C PHE A 16 -8.79 -9.52 -4.88
N THR A 17 -9.68 -9.34 -3.90
CA THR A 17 -10.92 -10.11 -3.80
C THR A 17 -11.85 -9.82 -4.98
N GLU A 18 -12.00 -8.56 -5.38
CA GLU A 18 -12.82 -8.22 -6.56
C GLU A 18 -12.22 -8.76 -7.87
N LYS A 19 -10.89 -8.74 -8.01
CA LYS A 19 -10.21 -9.16 -9.24
C LYS A 19 -10.06 -10.68 -9.37
N TYR A 20 -9.82 -11.38 -8.26
CA TYR A 20 -9.41 -12.78 -8.25
C TYR A 20 -10.35 -13.70 -7.46
N GLY A 21 -11.43 -13.18 -6.87
CA GLY A 21 -12.38 -13.95 -6.06
C GLY A 21 -11.73 -14.51 -4.79
N GLU A 22 -12.07 -15.75 -4.44
CA GLU A 22 -11.55 -16.46 -3.26
C GLU A 22 -10.03 -16.49 -3.18
N LEU A 23 -9.33 -16.58 -4.33
CA LEU A 23 -7.87 -16.56 -4.35
C LEU A 23 -7.29 -15.25 -3.80
N GLY A 24 -7.99 -14.13 -4.00
CA GLY A 24 -7.60 -12.81 -3.49
C GLY A 24 -8.23 -12.45 -2.15
N ALA A 25 -8.99 -13.34 -1.52
CA ALA A 25 -9.64 -13.08 -0.24
C ALA A 25 -8.59 -12.91 0.87
N GLY A 26 -8.66 -11.79 1.60
CA GLY A 26 -7.75 -11.50 2.71
C GLY A 26 -6.31 -11.13 2.29
N TYR A 27 -6.07 -10.86 1.00
CA TYR A 27 -4.74 -10.52 0.49
C TYR A 27 -4.59 -9.05 0.10
N ILE A 28 -3.53 -8.41 0.61
CA ILE A 28 -3.03 -7.08 0.24
C ILE A 28 -1.58 -6.95 0.76
N GLU A 29 -0.77 -6.06 0.20
CA GLU A 29 0.60 -5.86 0.67
C GLU A 29 0.66 -4.69 1.67
N ALA A 30 1.29 -4.91 2.83
CA ALA A 30 1.58 -3.87 3.80
C ALA A 30 2.88 -3.15 3.43
N HIS A 31 2.83 -1.82 3.32
CA HIS A 31 3.96 -0.99 2.93
C HIS A 31 4.30 0.03 4.03
N HIS A 32 5.56 0.11 4.44
CA HIS A 32 6.00 1.14 5.39
C HIS A 32 6.07 2.50 4.70
N THR A 33 5.29 3.47 5.18
CA THR A 33 5.24 4.83 4.61
C THR A 33 6.54 5.61 4.80
N VAL A 34 7.31 5.24 5.83
CA VAL A 34 8.67 5.70 6.07
C VAL A 34 9.64 4.55 5.77
N PRO A 35 10.68 4.76 4.96
CA PRO A 35 11.68 3.72 4.70
C PRO A 35 12.27 3.20 6.01
N VAL A 36 12.21 1.88 6.23
CA VAL A 36 12.75 1.27 7.46
C VAL A 36 14.24 1.58 7.62
N SER A 37 14.98 1.77 6.51
CA SER A 37 16.40 2.17 6.53
C SER A 37 16.66 3.57 7.07
N SER A 38 15.67 4.48 7.10
CA SER A 38 15.83 5.82 7.68
C SER A 38 15.54 5.86 9.18
N ILE A 39 14.97 4.79 9.73
CA ILE A 39 14.63 4.68 11.15
C ILE A 39 15.91 4.47 11.97
N ARG A 40 16.18 5.35 12.93
CA ARG A 40 17.33 5.23 13.85
C ARG A 40 16.87 4.72 15.21
N GLY A 41 17.62 3.78 15.78
CA GLY A 41 17.35 3.22 17.11
C GLY A 41 16.15 2.27 17.14
N LYS A 42 15.61 2.04 18.35
CA LYS A 42 14.43 1.18 18.53
C LYS A 42 13.18 1.96 18.13
N HIS A 43 12.51 1.52 17.07
CA HIS A 43 11.21 2.04 16.66
C HIS A 43 10.17 0.93 16.73
N LYS A 44 9.04 1.21 17.36
CA LYS A 44 7.90 0.31 17.37
C LYS A 44 6.99 0.68 16.22
N THR A 45 6.87 -0.19 15.22
CA THR A 45 5.93 0.00 14.11
C THR A 45 4.51 0.12 14.64
N ARG A 46 3.83 1.20 14.26
CA ARG A 46 2.41 1.44 14.53
C ARG A 46 1.62 1.20 13.26
N ILE A 47 0.31 0.99 13.41
CA ILE A 47 -0.61 0.84 12.26
C ILE A 47 -0.52 2.06 11.33
N LEU A 48 -0.36 3.26 11.89
CA LEU A 48 -0.22 4.52 11.13
C LEU A 48 1.05 4.61 10.28
N ASP A 49 2.05 3.75 10.53
CA ASP A 49 3.30 3.72 9.78
C ASP A 49 3.20 2.78 8.56
N ILE A 50 2.03 2.15 8.37
CA ILE A 50 1.76 1.17 7.32
C ILE A 50 0.60 1.65 6.44
N SER A 51 0.78 1.52 5.13
CA SER A 51 -0.28 1.65 4.13
C SER A 51 -0.55 0.31 3.46
N LEU A 52 -1.79 0.12 3.00
CA LEU A 52 -2.21 -1.06 2.26
C LEU A 52 -2.09 -0.76 0.76
N VAL A 53 -1.32 -1.54 0.02
CA VAL A 53 -1.08 -1.32 -1.40
C VAL A 53 -1.19 -2.62 -2.19
N CYS A 54 -1.60 -2.53 -3.46
CA CYS A 54 -1.51 -3.67 -4.36
C CYS A 54 -0.07 -3.88 -4.82
N SER A 55 0.24 -5.08 -5.32
CA SER A 55 1.59 -5.45 -5.77
C SER A 55 2.16 -4.49 -6.83
N ASN A 56 1.32 -3.98 -7.72
CA ASN A 56 1.75 -3.03 -8.75
C ASN A 56 2.14 -1.67 -8.15
N CYS A 57 1.28 -1.10 -7.30
CA CYS A 57 1.57 0.17 -6.62
C CYS A 57 2.79 0.03 -5.69
N HIS A 58 2.91 -1.09 -4.98
CA HIS A 58 4.07 -1.34 -4.13
C HIS A 58 5.39 -1.32 -4.92
N ARG A 59 5.40 -1.93 -6.10
CA ARG A 59 6.57 -1.90 -6.99
C ARG A 59 6.85 -0.48 -7.49
N MET A 60 5.83 0.30 -7.81
CA MET A 60 6.02 1.70 -8.26
C MET A 60 6.55 2.61 -7.16
N LEU A 61 6.10 2.44 -5.91
CA LEU A 61 6.66 3.15 -4.75
C LEU A 61 8.17 2.88 -4.64
N HIS A 62 8.57 1.60 -4.62
CA HIS A 62 9.99 1.22 -4.53
C HIS A 62 10.82 1.50 -5.78
N ARG A 63 10.21 1.75 -6.93
CA ARG A 63 10.92 2.11 -8.16
C ARG A 63 11.46 3.55 -8.10
N SER A 64 10.80 4.43 -7.34
CA SER A 64 11.21 5.83 -7.17
C SER A 64 12.30 5.99 -6.10
N LYS A 65 13.24 6.92 -6.33
CA LYS A 65 14.30 7.32 -5.39
C LYS A 65 14.41 8.85 -5.37
N PRO A 66 14.09 9.53 -4.24
CA PRO A 66 13.50 8.99 -3.02
C PRO A 66 12.14 8.31 -3.28
N MET A 67 11.75 7.41 -2.40
CA MET A 67 10.45 6.72 -2.48
C MET A 67 9.33 7.76 -2.41
N LYS A 68 8.42 7.74 -3.38
CA LYS A 68 7.21 8.56 -3.39
C LYS A 68 6.31 8.19 -2.21
N SER A 69 5.58 9.17 -1.71
CA SER A 69 4.46 8.95 -0.83
C SER A 69 3.27 8.33 -1.57
N ILE A 70 2.34 7.74 -0.80
CA ILE A 70 1.07 7.22 -1.30
C ILE A 70 0.30 8.29 -2.10
N MET A 71 0.23 9.52 -1.57
CA MET A 71 -0.47 10.63 -2.21
C MET A 71 0.17 11.07 -3.52
N GLU A 72 1.50 11.10 -3.60
CA GLU A 72 2.21 11.43 -4.84
C GLU A 72 1.95 10.39 -5.91
N LEU A 73 2.09 9.10 -5.59
CA LEU A 73 1.81 8.05 -6.57
C LEU A 73 0.33 8.05 -6.99
N ARG A 74 -0.60 8.28 -6.05
CA ARG A 74 -2.03 8.40 -6.35
C ARG A 74 -2.29 9.52 -7.35
N ARG A 75 -1.67 10.69 -7.16
CA ARG A 75 -1.78 11.82 -8.09
C ARG A 75 -1.28 11.46 -9.48
N ASP A 76 -0.11 10.81 -9.57
CA ASP A 76 0.50 10.45 -10.85
C ASP A 76 -0.35 9.49 -11.69
N ILE A 77 -1.02 8.53 -11.04
CA ILE A 77 -1.88 7.58 -11.76
C ILE A 77 -3.23 8.20 -12.16
N THR A 78 -3.76 9.13 -11.37
CA THR A 78 -5.02 9.82 -11.70
C THR A 78 -4.86 10.89 -12.76
N ALA A 79 -3.67 11.50 -12.86
CA ALA A 79 -3.38 12.52 -13.88
C ALA A 79 -3.15 11.93 -15.28
N ASN A 80 -3.01 10.61 -15.38
CA ASN A 80 -2.75 9.87 -16.62
C ASN A 80 -3.89 8.89 -16.99
N GLN A 81 -5.07 9.06 -16.39
CA GLN A 81 -6.30 8.34 -16.76
C GLN A 81 -7.23 9.26 -17.54
#